data_AF-A0A433CNI0-F1
#
_entry.id   AF-A0A433CNI0-F1
#
_cell.length_a   1.000
_cell.length_b   1.000
_cell.length_c   1.000
_cell.angle_alpha   90.00
_cell.angle_beta   90.00
_cell.angle_gamma   90.00
#
_symmetry.space_group_name_H-M   'P 1'
#
loop_
_entity.id
_entity.type
_entity.pdbx_description
1 polymer ?
#
loop_
_entity_poly.entity_id
_entity_poly.type
_entity_poly.pdbx_seq_one_letter_code
_entity_poly.pdbx_strand_id
1 'polypeptide(L)'
;MPIADILLTIKPDLNQTQIQQFEDGLILLKNQWNQSDIDAINSEVFKQEVCQQFDKLLINLGYDEFDPDATEPLVHRLYLVSDYKNLIEYIVLTYRQLCNEDVLGQVYELMLDEMCDRFDE
;
A
#
# COMPACT_ATOMS: atom_id res chain seq x y z
N MET A 1 5.00 3.99 14.58
CA MET A 1 4.45 5.30 14.16
C MET A 1 2.96 5.12 13.94
N PRO A 2 2.08 5.98 14.49
CA PRO A 2 0.65 5.97 14.21
C PRO A 2 0.35 6.22 12.72
N ILE A 3 -0.72 5.63 12.19
CA ILE A 3 -1.12 5.82 10.79
C ILE A 3 -1.58 7.26 10.55
N ALA A 4 -2.35 7.85 11.46
CA ALA A 4 -2.68 9.28 11.43
C ALA A 4 -1.46 10.20 11.26
N ASP A 5 -0.37 9.95 11.98
CA ASP A 5 0.86 10.76 11.88
C ASP A 5 1.53 10.62 10.51
N ILE A 6 1.52 9.40 9.94
CA ILE A 6 2.00 9.14 8.58
C ILE A 6 1.18 9.95 7.56
N LEU A 7 -0.15 9.83 7.65
CA LEU A 7 -1.08 10.49 6.72
C LEU A 7 -0.93 12.00 6.78
N LEU A 8 -0.90 12.60 7.97
CA LEU A 8 -0.76 14.04 8.14
C LEU A 8 0.61 14.59 7.74
N THR A 9 1.66 13.75 7.76
CA THR A 9 2.97 14.14 7.24
C THR A 9 2.96 14.31 5.72
N ILE A 10 2.12 13.54 5.01
CA ILE A 10 2.07 13.53 3.55
C ILE A 10 0.97 14.47 3.04
N LYS A 11 -0.20 14.45 3.67
CA LYS A 11 -1.39 15.25 3.33
C LYS A 11 -1.92 15.92 4.61
N PRO A 12 -1.39 17.11 4.96
CA PRO A 12 -1.70 17.79 6.22
C PRO A 12 -3.13 18.35 6.30
N ASP A 13 -3.85 18.38 5.18
CA ASP A 13 -5.22 18.88 5.03
C ASP A 13 -6.31 17.80 5.22
N LEU A 14 -5.92 16.54 5.46
CA LEU A 14 -6.86 15.46 5.72
C LEU A 14 -7.69 15.74 6.97
N ASN A 15 -9.00 15.48 6.87
CA ASN A 15 -9.88 15.57 8.02
C ASN A 15 -9.91 14.24 8.82
N GLN A 16 -10.40 14.31 10.06
CA GLN A 16 -10.46 13.15 10.96
C GLN A 16 -11.25 11.98 10.37
N THR A 17 -12.29 12.23 9.58
CA THR A 17 -13.10 11.18 8.95
C THR A 17 -12.30 10.43 7.90
N GLN A 18 -11.53 11.13 7.06
CA GLN A 18 -10.68 10.51 6.04
C GLN A 18 -9.57 9.67 6.69
N ILE A 19 -8.95 10.20 7.75
CA ILE A 19 -7.94 9.48 8.53
C ILE A 19 -8.52 8.19 9.10
N GLN A 20 -9.66 8.27 9.79
CA GLN A 20 -10.30 7.10 10.40
C GLN A 20 -10.72 6.07 9.34
N GLN A 21 -11.30 6.51 8.22
CA GLN A 21 -11.70 5.62 7.13
C GLN A 21 -10.51 4.88 6.53
N PHE A 22 -9.36 5.54 6.38
CA PHE A 22 -8.14 4.91 5.90
C PHE A 22 -7.62 3.88 6.92
N GLU A 23 -7.57 4.25 8.20
CA GLU A 23 -7.13 3.35 9.28
C GLU A 23 -8.01 2.09 9.36
N ASP A 24 -9.34 2.27 9.41
CA ASP A 24 -10.30 1.18 9.48
C ASP A 24 -10.19 0.28 8.23
N GLY A 25 -10.06 0.89 7.05
CA GLY A 25 -9.90 0.17 5.79
C GLY A 25 -8.62 -0.64 5.73
N LEU A 26 -7.49 -0.08 6.19
CA LEU A 26 -6.21 -0.79 6.23
C LEU A 26 -6.24 -1.96 7.23
N ILE A 27 -6.92 -1.79 8.36
CA ILE A 27 -7.16 -2.87 9.34
C ILE A 27 -8.01 -3.99 8.71
N LEU A 28 -9.06 -3.64 7.97
CA LEU A 28 -9.90 -4.62 7.28
C LEU A 28 -9.11 -5.42 6.24
N LEU A 29 -8.32 -4.74 5.41
CA LEU A 29 -7.42 -5.40 4.44
C LEU A 29 -6.44 -6.35 5.14
N LYS A 30 -5.81 -5.91 6.23
CA LYS A 30 -4.90 -6.74 7.02
C LYS A 30 -5.61 -7.97 7.57
N ASN A 31 -6.82 -7.81 8.10
CA ASN A 31 -7.59 -8.91 8.66
C ASN A 31 -8.02 -9.91 7.57
N GLN A 32 -8.50 -9.41 6.42
CA GLN A 32 -8.82 -10.25 5.26
C GLN A 32 -7.60 -11.05 4.80
N TRP A 33 -6.44 -10.41 4.69
CA TRP A 33 -5.20 -11.07 4.29
C TRP A 33 -4.76 -12.14 5.31
N ASN A 34 -4.76 -11.83 6.60
CA ASN A 34 -4.38 -12.77 7.66
C ASN A 34 -5.32 -13.98 7.80
N GLN A 35 -6.60 -13.82 7.44
CA GLN A 35 -7.61 -14.88 7.53
C GLN A 35 -7.70 -15.75 6.27
N SER A 36 -7.05 -15.33 5.19
CA SER A 36 -7.06 -16.04 3.92
C SER A 36 -5.97 -17.11 3.90
N ASP A 37 -6.29 -18.26 3.31
CA ASP A 37 -5.29 -19.30 3.06
C ASP A 37 -4.43 -18.98 1.83
N ILE A 38 -3.37 -19.77 1.65
CA ILE A 38 -2.37 -19.57 0.60
C ILE A 38 -2.99 -19.69 -0.81
N ASP A 39 -4.02 -20.51 -0.98
CA ASP A 39 -4.65 -20.73 -2.28
C ASP A 39 -5.55 -19.53 -2.63
N ALA A 40 -6.29 -19.01 -1.64
CA ALA A 40 -7.08 -17.79 -1.76
C ALA A 40 -6.19 -16.59 -2.10
N ILE A 41 -5.11 -16.37 -1.33
CA ILE A 41 -4.18 -15.25 -1.54
C ILE A 41 -3.55 -15.29 -2.94
N ASN A 42 -3.26 -16.49 -3.47
CA ASN A 42 -2.67 -16.63 -4.80
C ASN A 42 -3.67 -16.50 -5.95
N SER A 43 -4.98 -16.55 -5.67
CA SER A 43 -6.01 -16.44 -6.70
C SER A 43 -6.04 -15.04 -7.33
N GLU A 44 -6.30 -14.98 -8.64
CA GLU A 44 -6.45 -13.69 -9.35
C GLU A 44 -7.60 -12.85 -8.78
N VAL A 45 -8.68 -13.51 -8.35
CA VAL A 45 -9.85 -12.84 -7.75
C VAL A 45 -9.44 -12.09 -6.48
N PHE A 46 -8.77 -12.76 -5.55
CA PHE A 46 -8.35 -12.13 -4.30
C PHE A 46 -7.34 -11.00 -4.54
N LYS A 47 -6.41 -11.18 -5.48
CA LYS A 47 -5.46 -10.16 -5.90
C LYS A 47 -6.17 -8.90 -6.41
N GLN A 48 -7.13 -9.07 -7.31
CA GLN A 48 -7.94 -7.96 -7.82
C GLN A 48 -8.74 -7.28 -6.71
N GLU A 49 -9.35 -8.05 -5.80
CA GLU A 49 -10.13 -7.51 -4.70
C GLU A 49 -9.28 -6.66 -3.75
N VAL A 50 -8.07 -7.11 -3.40
CA VAL A 50 -7.17 -6.37 -2.51
C VAL A 50 -6.71 -5.07 -3.16
N CYS A 51 -6.31 -5.08 -4.43
CA CYS A 51 -5.98 -3.86 -5.17
C CYS A 51 -7.16 -2.90 -5.23
N GLN A 52 -8.35 -3.36 -5.64
CA GLN A 52 -9.53 -2.49 -5.70
C GLN A 52 -9.92 -1.90 -4.34
N GLN A 53 -9.71 -2.64 -3.26
CA GLN A 53 -9.94 -2.13 -1.91
C GLN A 53 -8.90 -1.08 -1.53
N PHE A 54 -7.63 -1.30 -1.85
CA PHE A 54 -6.56 -0.33 -1.59
C PHE A 54 -6.73 0.94 -2.42
N ASP A 55 -7.11 0.85 -3.70
CA ASP A 55 -7.45 1.99 -4.55
C ASP A 55 -8.54 2.85 -3.92
N LYS A 56 -9.59 2.25 -3.35
CA LYS A 56 -10.64 3.00 -2.63
C LYS A 56 -10.11 3.76 -1.42
N LEU A 57 -9.13 3.20 -0.70
CA LEU A 57 -8.48 3.91 0.40
C LEU A 57 -7.68 5.10 -0.11
N LEU A 58 -6.94 4.92 -1.21
CA LEU A 58 -6.18 5.99 -1.85
C LEU A 58 -7.10 7.10 -2.38
N ILE A 59 -8.22 6.75 -3.02
CA ILE A 59 -9.22 7.70 -3.49
C ILE A 59 -9.80 8.54 -2.36
N ASN A 60 -10.08 7.93 -1.20
CA ASN A 60 -10.56 8.67 -0.03
C ASN A 60 -9.54 9.68 0.52
N LEU A 61 -8.24 9.46 0.27
CA LEU A 61 -7.17 10.41 0.56
C LEU A 61 -6.94 11.43 -0.56
N GLY A 62 -7.71 11.38 -1.66
CA GLY A 62 -7.58 12.27 -2.81
C GLY A 62 -6.47 11.89 -3.79
N TYR A 63 -6.15 10.60 -3.92
CA TYR A 63 -5.44 10.06 -5.09
C TYR A 63 -6.46 9.59 -6.15
N ASP A 64 -6.04 9.31 -7.38
CA ASP A 64 -6.93 8.75 -8.42
C ASP A 64 -7.04 7.21 -8.29
N GLU A 65 -5.91 6.51 -8.26
CA GLU A 65 -5.75 5.08 -7.96
C GLU A 65 -4.31 4.83 -7.48
N PHE A 66 -3.90 3.56 -7.32
CA PHE A 66 -2.50 3.25 -7.08
C PHE A 66 -1.62 3.70 -8.25
N ASP A 67 -0.94 4.83 -8.06
CA ASP A 67 0.13 5.32 -8.91
C ASP A 67 1.45 5.23 -8.13
N PRO A 68 2.45 4.50 -8.63
CA PRO A 68 3.68 4.27 -7.88
C PRO A 68 4.43 5.55 -7.52
N ASP A 69 4.47 6.53 -8.41
CA ASP A 69 5.19 7.79 -8.19
C ASP A 69 4.46 8.69 -7.18
N ALA A 70 3.15 8.82 -7.31
CA ALA A 70 2.34 9.66 -6.42
C ALA A 70 2.15 9.04 -5.03
N THR A 71 2.11 7.71 -4.94
CA THR A 71 1.82 6.99 -3.70
C THR A 71 3.07 6.48 -2.96
N GLU A 72 4.26 6.53 -3.56
CA GLU A 72 5.53 6.10 -2.93
C GLU A 72 5.67 6.59 -1.49
N PRO A 73 5.51 7.90 -1.16
CA PRO A 73 5.79 8.38 0.18
C PRO A 73 4.86 7.77 1.24
N LEU A 74 3.63 7.44 0.85
CA LEU A 74 2.65 6.76 1.69
C LEU A 74 3.00 5.28 1.84
N VAL A 75 3.20 4.59 0.72
CA VAL A 75 3.49 3.16 0.68
C VAL A 75 4.75 2.84 1.47
N HIS A 76 5.82 3.60 1.27
CA HIS A 76 7.08 3.41 1.98
C HIS A 76 6.92 3.61 3.49
N ARG A 77 6.24 4.67 3.93
CA ARG A 77 6.01 4.89 5.38
C ARG A 77 5.13 3.81 6.00
N LEU A 78 4.13 3.31 5.29
CA LEU A 78 3.30 2.19 5.74
C LEU A 78 4.12 0.89 5.82
N TYR A 79 5.03 0.65 4.87
CA TYR A 79 5.94 -0.49 4.89
C TYR A 79 6.87 -0.48 6.12
N LEU A 80 7.32 0.71 6.55
CA LEU A 80 8.13 0.86 7.76
C LEU A 80 7.35 0.59 9.07
N VAL A 81 6.02 0.49 9.01
CA VAL A 81 5.21 0.04 10.15
C VAL A 81 5.20 -1.49 10.17
N SER A 82 5.89 -2.09 11.14
CA SER A 82 6.09 -3.55 11.26
C SER A 82 4.82 -4.36 11.12
N ASP A 83 3.72 -3.86 11.68
CA ASP A 83 2.40 -4.51 11.68
C ASP A 83 1.74 -4.55 10.30
N TYR A 84 2.15 -3.69 9.36
CA TYR A 84 1.59 -3.61 8.01
C TYR A 84 2.60 -4.01 6.93
N LYS A 85 3.89 -4.13 7.27
CA LYS A 85 4.98 -4.48 6.34
C LYS A 85 4.62 -5.55 5.32
N ASN A 86 4.23 -6.75 5.78
CA ASN A 86 3.94 -7.88 4.90
C ASN A 86 2.70 -7.65 4.03
N LEU A 87 1.69 -6.94 4.54
CA LEU A 87 0.50 -6.58 3.76
C LEU A 87 0.88 -5.60 2.65
N ILE A 88 1.64 -4.56 2.98
CA ILE A 88 2.07 -3.55 2.00
C ILE A 88 2.95 -4.18 0.93
N GLU A 89 3.89 -5.03 1.32
CA GLU A 89 4.71 -5.81 0.38
C GLU A 89 3.84 -6.65 -0.57
N TYR A 90 2.85 -7.37 -0.02
CA TYR A 90 1.90 -8.15 -0.80
C TYR A 90 1.09 -7.28 -1.77
N ILE A 91 0.58 -6.13 -1.33
CA ILE A 91 -0.20 -5.19 -2.15
C ILE A 91 0.64 -4.70 -3.34
N VAL A 92 1.86 -4.21 -3.08
CA VAL A 92 2.77 -3.70 -4.12
C VAL A 92 3.11 -4.78 -5.15
N LEU A 93 3.44 -6.00 -4.69
CA LEU A 93 3.69 -7.13 -5.57
C LEU A 93 2.46 -7.51 -6.40
N THR A 94 1.26 -7.37 -5.83
CA THR A 94 0.01 -7.69 -6.51
C THR A 94 -0.29 -6.70 -7.63
N TYR A 95 -0.14 -5.40 -7.40
CA TYR A 95 -0.27 -4.39 -8.46
C TYR A 95 0.71 -4.67 -9.61
N ARG A 96 1.97 -4.99 -9.29
CA ARG A 96 2.97 -5.37 -10.29
C ARG A 96 2.53 -6.58 -11.14
N GLN A 97 1.96 -7.60 -10.50
CA GLN A 97 1.50 -8.81 -11.21
C GLN A 97 0.28 -8.54 -12.10
N LEU A 98 -0.65 -7.68 -11.67
CA LEU A 98 -1.89 -7.41 -12.39
C LEU A 98 -1.73 -6.41 -13.54
N CYS A 99 -0.82 -5.44 -13.45
CA CYS A 99 -0.64 -4.40 -14.45
C CYS A 99 0.06 -4.88 -15.75
N ASN A 100 0.55 -6.12 -15.80
CA ASN A 100 1.02 -6.82 -17.01
C ASN A 100 1.97 -6.03 -17.95
N GLU A 101 2.72 -5.06 -17.42
CA GLU A 101 3.67 -4.23 -18.16
C GLU A 101 4.98 -4.06 -17.39
N ASP A 102 6.09 -4.21 -18.12
CA ASP A 102 7.49 -3.94 -17.72
C ASP A 102 7.74 -2.53 -17.12
N VAL A 103 6.73 -1.67 -17.04
CA VAL A 103 6.80 -0.29 -16.53
C VAL A 103 6.90 -0.24 -15.00
N LEU A 104 6.23 -1.15 -14.29
CA LEU A 104 6.28 -1.23 -12.82
C LEU A 104 7.53 -1.95 -12.28
N GLY A 105 8.26 -2.66 -13.14
CA GLY A 105 9.54 -3.28 -12.78
C GLY A 105 10.56 -2.23 -12.32
N GLN A 106 10.57 -1.06 -12.97
CA GLN A 106 11.47 0.04 -12.63
C GLN A 106 11.11 0.70 -11.31
N VAL A 107 9.82 0.84 -10.98
CA VAL A 107 9.40 1.44 -9.70
C VAL A 107 9.62 0.46 -8.53
N TYR A 108 9.47 -0.84 -8.76
CA TYR A 108 9.82 -1.86 -7.76
C TYR A 108 11.34 -1.95 -7.54
N GLU A 109 12.15 -1.85 -8.61
CA GLU A 109 13.61 -1.75 -8.47
C GLU A 109 14.02 -0.43 -7.79
N LEU A 110 13.40 0.71 -8.11
CA LEU A 110 13.65 1.99 -7.43
C LEU A 110 13.26 1.95 -5.95
N MET A 111 12.10 1.39 -5.60
CA MET A 111 11.73 1.20 -4.20
C MET A 111 12.71 0.25 -3.48
N LEU A 112 13.16 -0.83 -4.13
CA LEU A 112 14.15 -1.75 -3.54
C LEU A 112 15.55 -1.14 -3.42
N ASP A 113 16.01 -0.37 -4.41
CA ASP A 113 17.30 0.32 -4.41
C ASP A 113 17.30 1.44 -3.37
N GLU A 114 16.26 2.28 -3.31
CA GLU A 114 16.19 3.35 -2.29
C GLU A 114 16.02 2.80 -0.86
N MET A 115 15.40 1.63 -0.70
CA MET A 115 15.35 0.91 0.57
C MET A 115 16.69 0.28 0.96
N CYS A 116 17.59 0.02 0.01
CA CYS A 116 18.95 -0.49 0.25
C CYS A 116 19.98 0.66 0.43
N ASP A 117 19.94 1.69 -0.41
CA ASP A 117 20.95 2.77 -0.46
C ASP A 117 20.89 3.70 0.75
N ARG A 118 19.76 3.78 1.48
CA ARG A 118 19.67 4.58 2.72
C ARG A 118 20.23 3.90 3.98
N PHE A 119 20.88 2.74 3.85
CA PHE A 119 21.63 2.09 4.93
C PHE A 119 23.14 2.34 4.90
N ASP A 120 23.67 2.97 3.84
CA ASP A 120 25.11 3.25 3.69
C ASP A 120 25.50 4.75 3.90
N GLU A 121 24.61 5.59 4.45
CA GLU A 121 24.92 6.96 4.93
C GLU A 121 24.68 7.15 6.45
#